data_AF-A0ABD5DIY1-F1
#
_entry.id   AF-A0ABD5DIY1-F1
#
_cell.length_a   1.000
_cell.length_b   1.000
_cell.length_c   1.000
_cell.angle_alpha   90.00
_cell.angle_beta   90.00
_cell.angle_gamma   90.00
#
_symmetry.space_group_name_H-M   'P 1'
#
loop_
_entity.id
_entity.type
_entity.pdbx_description
1 polymer ?
#
loop_
_entity_poly.entity_id
_entity_poly.type
_entity_poly.pdbx_seq_one_letter_code
_entity_poly.pdbx_strand_id
1 'polypeptide(L)' 'HDQSPANKSAYEAYRTRAVFYEVTGTTSNSLVGAAFATDPSFKFPPELAHLERNANGAGLSAYQLAQNGIRHLLKHYR' A
#
# COMPACT_ATOMS: atom_id res chain seq x y z
N HIS A 1 -0.76 -11.95 -43.18
CA HIS A 1 -0.79 -12.30 -41.74
C HIS A 1 -0.42 -13.77 -41.60
N ASP A 2 0.65 -14.08 -40.87
CA ASP A 2 1.03 -15.46 -40.58
C ASP A 2 0.03 -16.10 -39.59
N GLN A 3 -0.53 -17.25 -39.94
CA GLN A 3 -1.53 -18.00 -39.15
C GLN A 3 -0.94 -19.29 -38.57
N SER A 4 0.38 -19.45 -38.65
CA SER A 4 1.08 -20.62 -38.14
C SER A 4 0.78 -20.88 -36.65
N PRO A 5 0.78 -22.15 -36.21
CA PRO A 5 0.64 -22.49 -34.79
C PRO A 5 1.69 -21.81 -33.91
N ALA A 6 2.91 -21.64 -34.44
CA ALA A 6 4.00 -20.94 -33.77
C ALA A 6 3.68 -19.46 -33.51
N ASN A 7 3.09 -18.76 -34.49
CA ASN A 7 2.70 -17.36 -34.32
C ASN A 7 1.59 -17.20 -33.27
N LYS A 8 0.60 -18.11 -33.25
CA LYS A 8 -0.46 -18.11 -32.22
C LYS A 8 0.11 -18.35 -30.82
N SER A 9 1.03 -19.30 -30.67
CA SER A 9 1.72 -19.58 -29.40
C SER A 9 2.56 -18.38 -28.92
N ALA A 10 3.28 -17.72 -29.83
CA ALA A 10 4.05 -16.52 -29.51
C ALA A 10 3.13 -15.36 -29.07
N TYR A 11 1.98 -15.19 -29.72
CA TYR A 11 0.98 -14.19 -29.37
C TYR A 11 0.33 -14.45 -27.99
N GLU A 12 0.01 -15.70 -27.69
CA GLU A 12 -0.49 -16.10 -26.36
C GLU A 12 0.55 -15.89 -25.26
N ALA A 13 1.81 -16.24 -25.52
CA ALA A 13 2.93 -16.00 -24.60
C ALA A 13 3.16 -14.49 -24.35
N TYR A 14 2.98 -13.67 -25.38
CA TYR A 14 3.07 -12.21 -25.26
C TYR A 14 1.95 -11.67 -24.35
N ARG A 15 0.71 -12.14 -24.55
CA ARG A 15 -0.44 -11.78 -23.69
C ARG A 15 -0.25 -12.17 -22.23
N THR A 16 0.32 -13.33 -21.95
CA THR A 16 0.55 -13.80 -20.56
C THR A 16 1.69 -13.07 -19.85
N ARG A 17 2.69 -12.56 -20.58
CA ARG A 17 3.78 -11.75 -20.01
C ARG A 17 3.38 -10.31 -19.70
N ALA A 18 2.28 -9.82 -20.28
CA ALA A 18 1.77 -8.47 -20.07
C ALA A 18 0.93 -8.31 -18.78
N VAL A 19 1.19 -9.11 -17.75
CA VAL A 19 0.53 -8.98 -16.44
C VAL A 19 1.40 -8.07 -15.57
N PHE A 20 0.91 -6.85 -15.33
CA PHE A 20 1.46 -5.99 -14.28
C PHE A 20 1.07 -6.57 -12.92
N TYR A 21 1.98 -7.28 -12.29
CA TYR A 21 1.80 -7.65 -10.89
C TYR A 21 2.00 -6.42 -10.02
N GLU A 22 1.00 -6.06 -9.21
CA GLU A 22 1.05 -5.02 -8.17
C GLU A 22 1.98 -5.45 -6.99
N VAL A 23 3.13 -6.05 -7.27
CA VAL A 23 4.07 -6.54 -6.25
C VAL A 23 4.53 -5.40 -5.34
N THR A 24 4.69 -4.21 -5.88
CA THR A 24 5.09 -3.01 -5.13
C THR A 24 4.01 -2.57 -4.14
N GLY A 25 2.73 -2.69 -4.51
CA GLY A 25 1.60 -2.39 -3.61
C GLY A 25 1.55 -3.36 -2.44
N THR A 26 1.69 -4.66 -2.72
CA THR A 26 1.76 -5.72 -1.71
C THR A 26 2.94 -5.53 -0.78
N THR A 27 4.16 -5.32 -1.30
CA THR A 27 5.35 -5.09 -0.48
C THR A 27 5.20 -3.84 0.39
N SER A 28 4.68 -2.75 -0.15
CA SER A 28 4.42 -1.52 0.63
C SER A 28 3.46 -1.79 1.80
N ASN A 29 2.36 -2.50 1.54
CA ASN A 29 1.40 -2.88 2.58
C ASN A 29 2.03 -3.79 3.64
N SER A 30 2.84 -4.78 3.24
CA SER A 30 3.54 -5.66 4.17
C SER A 30 4.52 -4.90 5.06
N LEU A 31 5.26 -3.92 4.53
CA LEU A 31 6.20 -3.11 5.31
C LEU A 31 5.48 -2.18 6.30
N VAL A 32 4.37 -1.56 5.88
CA VAL A 32 3.52 -0.78 6.81
C VAL A 32 2.96 -1.71 7.90
N GLY A 33 2.44 -2.88 7.52
CA GLY A 33 1.95 -3.87 8.48
C GLY A 33 3.02 -4.33 9.47
N ALA A 34 4.25 -4.55 9.01
CA ALA A 34 5.38 -4.91 9.87
C ALA A 34 5.76 -3.77 10.85
N ALA A 35 5.75 -2.52 10.40
CA ALA A 35 6.06 -1.36 11.25
C ALA A 35 5.04 -1.14 12.37
N PHE A 36 3.79 -1.56 12.15
CA PHE A 36 2.69 -1.48 13.12
C PHE A 36 2.25 -2.86 13.61
N ALA A 37 3.14 -3.86 13.58
CA ALA A 37 2.82 -5.23 14.01
C ALA A 37 2.47 -5.32 15.50
N THR A 38 2.96 -4.37 16.29
CA THR A 38 2.52 -4.15 17.67
C THR A 38 1.72 -2.85 17.72
N ASP A 39 0.50 -2.93 18.24
CA ASP A 39 -0.34 -1.74 18.37
C ASP A 39 0.35 -0.70 19.26
N PRO A 40 0.52 0.55 18.78
CA PRO A 40 1.14 1.59 19.57
C PRO A 40 0.19 1.99 20.71
N SER A 41 0.69 2.01 21.95
CA SER A 41 -0.09 2.52 23.08
C SER A 41 -0.14 4.05 23.07
N PHE A 42 -1.03 4.61 22.26
CA PHE A 42 -1.30 6.05 22.28
C PHE A 42 -2.19 6.39 23.48
N LYS A 43 -1.58 6.93 24.54
CA LYS A 43 -2.32 7.51 25.66
C LYS A 43 -2.49 9.00 25.43
N PHE A 44 -3.66 9.38 24.92
CA PHE A 44 -4.02 10.79 24.81
C PHE A 44 -4.47 11.34 26.17
N PRO A 45 -4.04 12.55 26.55
CA PRO A 45 -4.74 13.33 27.57
C PRO A 45 -6.23 13.50 27.20
N PRO A 46 -7.14 13.63 28.18
CA PRO A 46 -8.58 13.77 27.92
C PRO A 46 -8.92 14.89 26.91
N GLU A 47 -8.18 16.00 26.95
CA GLU A 47 -8.34 17.15 26.07
C GLU A 47 -8.05 16.81 24.59
N LEU A 48 -7.22 15.79 24.37
CA LEU A 48 -6.77 15.33 23.06
C LEU A 48 -7.40 14.00 22.64
N ALA A 49 -8.37 13.47 23.39
CA ALA A 49 -9.03 12.20 23.07
C ALA A 49 -9.67 12.19 21.66
N HIS A 50 -10.05 13.36 21.15
CA HIS A 50 -10.61 13.49 19.79
C HIS A 50 -9.63 13.07 18.68
N LEU A 51 -8.32 13.10 18.93
CA LEU A 51 -7.28 12.67 17.96
C LEU A 51 -7.33 11.17 17.65
N GLU A 52 -7.96 10.37 18.51
CA GLU A 52 -8.21 8.95 18.24
C GLU A 52 -9.20 8.75 17.08
N ARG A 53 -10.05 9.74 16.80
CA ARG A 53 -11.09 9.65 15.77
C ARG A 53 -10.89 10.61 14.61
N ASN A 54 -10.35 11.80 14.87
CA ASN A 54 -10.19 12.85 13.87
C ASN A 54 -8.99 13.75 14.18
N ALA A 55 -7.79 13.26 13.88
CA ALA A 55 -6.54 13.98 14.02
C ALA A 55 -6.24 14.95 12.86
N ASN A 56 -6.85 14.78 11.69
CA ASN A 56 -6.60 15.63 10.51
C ASN A 56 -7.73 16.61 10.17
N GLY A 57 -8.79 16.66 10.98
CA GLY A 57 -10.00 17.44 10.68
C GLY A 57 -10.92 16.82 9.62
N ALA A 58 -10.54 15.71 8.98
CA ALA A 58 -11.30 15.03 7.92
C ALA A 58 -11.67 13.56 8.28
N GLY A 59 -11.53 13.17 9.54
CA GLY A 59 -11.97 11.88 10.07
C GLY A 59 -10.91 10.78 10.08
N LEU A 60 -9.62 11.08 9.88
CA LEU A 60 -8.55 10.12 10.10
C LEU A 60 -8.03 10.18 11.52
N SER A 61 -7.85 9.03 12.16
CA SER A 61 -7.20 8.93 13.46
C SER A 61 -5.70 9.22 13.38
N ALA A 62 -5.09 9.56 14.52
CA ALA A 62 -3.64 9.70 14.62
C ALA A 62 -2.90 8.42 14.17
N TYR A 63 -3.48 7.25 14.43
CA TYR A 63 -2.94 5.96 13.99
C TYR A 63 -2.94 5.83 12.46
N GLN A 64 -4.07 6.13 11.82
CA GLN A 64 -4.18 6.10 10.36
C GLN A 64 -3.26 7.12 9.68
N LEU A 65 -3.10 8.31 10.28
CA LEU A 65 -2.15 9.32 9.82
C LEU A 65 -0.71 8.81 9.88
N ALA A 66 -0.31 8.16 10.98
CA ALA A 66 1.03 7.60 11.10
C ALA A 66 1.31 6.52 10.03
N GLN A 67 0.33 5.64 9.76
CA GLN A 67 0.43 4.64 8.69
C GLN A 67 0.58 5.28 7.31
N ASN A 68 -0.16 6.35 7.03
CA ASN A 68 -0.03 7.11 5.79
C ASN A 68 1.31 7.82 5.67
N GLY A 69 1.84 8.35 6.77
CA GLY A 69 3.16 8.99 6.82
C GLY A 69 4.27 8.02 6.43
N ILE A 70 4.32 6.84 7.07
CA ILE A 70 5.31 5.80 6.73
C ILE A 70 5.13 5.31 5.29
N ARG A 71 3.89 5.13 4.82
CA ARG A 71 3.61 4.76 3.42
C ARG A 71 4.19 5.79 2.44
N HIS A 72 4.04 7.09 2.72
CA HIS A 72 4.63 8.14 1.90
C HIS A 72 6.15 8.14 1.94
N LEU A 73 6.75 7.96 3.13
CA LEU A 73 8.20 7.84 3.25
C LEU A 73 8.71 6.65 2.42
N LEU A 74 8.14 5.46 2.58
CA LEU A 74 8.54 4.27 1.80
C LEU A 74 8.40 4.47 0.28
N LYS A 75 7.44 5.30 -0.16
CA LYS A 75 7.21 5.59 -1.59
C LYS A 75 8.16 6.63 -2.16
N HIS A 76 8.56 7.63 -1.37
CA HIS A 76 9.22 8.84 -1.87
C HIS A 76 10.63 9.06 -1.34
N TYR A 77 11.06 8.30 -0.32
CA TYR A 77 12.41 8.37 0.22
C TYR A 77 13.41 7.97 -0.88
N ARG A 78 14.23 8.94 -1.29
CA ARG A 78 15.29 8.86 -2.31
C ARG A 78 16.52 9.57 -1.79
#